data_AF-A0A2Z6PAY8-F1
#
_entry.id   AF-A0A2Z6PAY8-F1
#
_cell.length_a   1.000
_cell.length_b   1.000
_cell.length_c   1.000
_cell.angle_alpha   90.00
_cell.angle_beta   90.00
_cell.angle_gamma   90.00
#
_symmetry.space_group_name_H-M   'P 1'
#
loop_
_entity.id
_entity.type
_entity.pdbx_description
1 polymer ?
#
loop_
_entity_poly.entity_id
_entity_poly.type
_entity_poly.pdbx_seq_one_letter_code
_entity_poly.pdbx_strand_id
1 'polypeptide(L)'
;MEMAYVQSAISRIQENFSLPVTGMLDLNTMKIMTKPRCDYPHKFNGTSTFTKQLSIKPWWGNEHKKNFRYAFGNNVPDYIKSLFYEVFNGWSNMNFIETTSFQDSDILIAFVQNDGKGEVLGSYDCISG
;
A
#
# COMPACT_ATOMS: atom_id res chain seq x y z
N MET A 1 -13.94 2.64 -27.61
CA MET A 1 -12.91 1.72 -27.06
C MET A 1 -12.71 1.94 -25.56
N GLU A 2 -12.64 3.20 -25.07
CA GLU A 2 -12.52 3.52 -23.63
C GLU A 2 -13.68 3.03 -22.74
N MET A 3 -14.93 3.14 -23.19
CA MET A 3 -16.08 2.75 -22.36
C MET A 3 -16.06 1.27 -21.94
N ALA A 4 -15.52 0.39 -22.79
CA ALA A 4 -15.42 -1.04 -22.49
C ALA A 4 -14.40 -1.33 -21.37
N TYR A 5 -13.33 -0.54 -21.28
CA TYR A 5 -12.32 -0.69 -20.23
C TYR A 5 -12.87 -0.28 -18.86
N VAL A 6 -13.53 0.88 -18.80
CA VAL A 6 -14.14 1.39 -17.56
C VAL A 6 -15.22 0.44 -17.06
N GLN A 7 -16.08 -0.05 -17.95
CA GLN A 7 -17.10 -1.04 -17.62
C GLN A 7 -16.48 -2.32 -17.04
N SER A 8 -15.42 -2.84 -17.68
CA SER A 8 -14.70 -4.01 -17.17
C SER A 8 -14.08 -3.78 -15.79
N ALA A 9 -13.50 -2.60 -15.55
CA ALA A 9 -12.93 -2.23 -14.25
C ALA A 9 -14.02 -2.15 -13.16
N ILE A 10 -15.18 -1.58 -13.49
CA ILE A 10 -16.33 -1.53 -12.59
C ILE A 10 -16.84 -2.93 -12.26
N SER A 11 -16.98 -3.81 -13.26
CA SER A 11 -17.39 -5.20 -13.04
C SER A 11 -16.46 -5.92 -12.06
N ARG A 12 -15.15 -5.71 -12.15
CA ARG A 12 -14.17 -6.29 -11.21
C ARG A 12 -14.36 -5.79 -9.78
N ILE A 13 -14.64 -4.49 -9.59
CA ILE A 13 -14.96 -3.95 -8.26
C ILE A 13 -16.22 -4.62 -7.72
N GLN A 14 -17.27 -4.71 -8.54
CA GLN A 14 -18.53 -5.33 -8.14
C GLN A 14 -18.35 -6.79 -7.73
N GLU A 15 -17.64 -7.59 -8.53
CA GLU A 15 -17.28 -8.98 -8.22
C GLU A 15 -16.53 -9.08 -6.87
N ASN A 16 -15.49 -8.27 -6.66
CA ASN A 16 -14.65 -8.33 -5.47
C ASN A 16 -15.38 -7.96 -4.18
N PHE A 17 -16.37 -7.07 -4.26
CA PHE A 17 -17.17 -6.65 -3.11
C PHE A 17 -18.54 -7.34 -3.06
N SER A 18 -18.73 -8.42 -3.83
CA SER A 18 -19.97 -9.22 -3.85
C SER A 18 -21.23 -8.39 -4.15
N LEU A 19 -21.10 -7.40 -5.03
CA LEU A 19 -22.22 -6.64 -5.59
C LEU A 19 -22.75 -7.33 -6.86
N PRO A 20 -24.00 -7.06 -7.27
CA PRO A 20 -24.48 -7.45 -8.60
C PRO A 20 -23.57 -6.89 -9.69
N VAL A 21 -23.09 -7.75 -10.59
CA VAL A 21 -22.15 -7.39 -11.65
C VAL A 21 -22.89 -6.77 -12.82
N THR A 22 -23.05 -5.45 -12.80
CA THR A 22 -23.73 -4.66 -13.85
C THR A 22 -22.75 -4.03 -14.84
N GLY A 23 -21.49 -3.84 -14.43
CA GLY A 23 -20.51 -3.03 -15.16
C GLY A 23 -20.83 -1.53 -15.17
N MET A 24 -21.90 -1.10 -14.47
CA MET A 24 -22.32 0.29 -14.39
C MET A 24 -21.93 0.89 -13.05
N LEU A 25 -21.59 2.18 -13.06
CA LEU A 25 -21.28 2.92 -11.84
C LEU A 25 -22.56 3.27 -11.08
N ASP A 26 -23.18 2.27 -10.46
CA ASP A 26 -24.39 2.43 -9.65
C ASP A 26 -24.08 2.94 -8.23
N LEU A 27 -25.14 3.35 -7.51
CA LEU A 27 -25.01 3.91 -6.16
C LEU A 27 -24.35 2.96 -5.16
N ASN A 28 -24.59 1.65 -5.27
CA ASN A 28 -23.98 0.66 -4.39
C ASN A 28 -22.48 0.54 -4.65
N THR A 29 -22.09 0.53 -5.92
CA THR A 29 -20.69 0.53 -6.36
C THR A 29 -19.97 1.81 -5.90
N MET A 30 -20.59 2.98 -6.11
CA MET A 30 -20.07 4.26 -5.65
C MET A 30 -19.86 4.28 -4.14
N LYS A 31 -20.83 3.79 -3.36
CA LYS A 31 -20.75 3.72 -1.90
C LYS A 31 -19.58 2.87 -1.41
N ILE A 32 -19.15 1.87 -2.16
CA ILE A 32 -17.94 1.10 -1.85
C ILE A 32 -16.69 1.89 -2.23
N MET A 33 -16.65 2.48 -3.43
CA MET A 33 -15.48 3.20 -3.94
C MET A 33 -15.13 4.45 -3.13
N THR A 34 -16.09 5.10 -2.49
CA THR A 34 -15.86 6.32 -1.70
C THR A 34 -15.44 6.04 -0.26
N LYS A 35 -15.38 4.78 0.19
CA LYS A 35 -14.89 4.45 1.53
C LYS A 35 -13.37 4.63 1.61
N PRO A 36 -12.83 5.16 2.73
CA PRO A 36 -11.40 5.15 3.00
C PRO A 36 -10.84 3.73 2.87
N ARG A 37 -9.69 3.60 2.18
CA ARG A 37 -9.06 2.31 1.88
C ARG A 37 -7.56 2.48 1.68
N CYS A 38 -6.84 1.36 1.76
CA CYS A 38 -5.43 1.31 1.39
C CYS A 38 -5.29 1.57 -0.12
N ASP A 39 -4.23 2.28 -0.50
CA ASP A 39 -3.87 2.54 -1.90
C ASP A 39 -3.22 1.31 -2.58
N TYR A 40 -2.92 0.26 -1.82
CA TYR A 40 -2.38 -0.98 -2.37
C TYR A 40 -3.43 -1.69 -3.23
N PRO A 41 -3.13 -1.99 -4.50
CA PRO A 41 -4.14 -2.56 -5.40
C PRO A 41 -4.66 -3.91 -4.95
N HIS A 42 -5.96 -4.09 -5.13
CA HIS A 42 -6.61 -5.37 -4.86
C HIS A 42 -6.09 -6.43 -5.83
N LYS A 43 -5.77 -7.63 -5.30
CA LYS A 43 -5.35 -8.77 -6.11
C LYS A 43 -6.58 -9.47 -6.69
N PHE A 44 -6.60 -9.68 -8.00
CA PHE A 44 -7.64 -10.45 -8.68
C PHE A 44 -7.07 -11.80 -9.12
N ASN A 45 -7.68 -12.91 -8.71
CA ASN A 45 -7.18 -14.27 -8.99
C ASN A 45 -5.68 -14.46 -8.63
N GLY A 46 -5.26 -13.92 -7.49
CA GLY A 46 -3.86 -14.01 -7.02
C GLY A 46 -2.86 -13.09 -7.74
N THR A 47 -3.29 -12.32 -8.75
CA THR A 47 -2.44 -11.37 -9.48
C THR A 47 -3.00 -9.95 -9.41
N SER A 48 -2.17 -8.97 -9.05
CA SER A 48 -2.51 -7.57 -9.30
C SER A 48 -1.78 -7.13 -10.56
N THR A 49 -2.48 -6.44 -11.48
CA THR A 49 -1.86 -5.83 -12.66
C THR A 49 -0.69 -4.92 -12.24
N PHE A 50 -0.83 -4.27 -11.09
CA PHE A 50 0.17 -3.41 -10.46
C PHE A 50 1.49 -4.13 -10.13
N THR A 51 1.44 -5.31 -9.51
CA THR A 51 2.65 -6.11 -9.21
C THR A 51 3.39 -6.55 -10.48
N LYS A 52 2.66 -6.77 -11.58
CA LYS A 52 3.26 -7.15 -12.87
C LYS A 52 3.84 -5.95 -13.61
N GLN A 53 3.20 -4.78 -13.50
CA GLN A 53 3.61 -3.55 -14.17
C GLN A 53 4.79 -2.86 -13.47
N LEU A 54 4.86 -2.93 -12.14
CA LEU A 54 5.96 -2.36 -11.35
C LEU A 54 7.06 -3.37 -10.99
N SER A 55 6.96 -4.63 -11.45
CA SER A 55 7.91 -5.71 -11.11
C SER A 55 8.27 -5.77 -9.62
N ILE A 56 7.31 -5.45 -8.75
CA ILE A 56 7.51 -5.45 -7.30
C ILE A 56 7.62 -6.91 -6.86
N LYS A 57 8.83 -7.45 -6.97
CA LYS A 57 9.20 -8.65 -6.23
C LYS A 57 9.15 -8.26 -4.75
N PRO A 58 8.55 -9.09 -3.88
CA PRO A 58 8.71 -8.92 -2.44
C PRO A 58 10.20 -8.80 -2.14
N TRP A 59 10.63 -7.63 -1.71
CA TRP A 59 12.04 -7.37 -1.39
C TRP A 59 12.50 -8.19 -0.18
N TRP A 60 11.54 -8.68 0.62
CA TRP A 60 11.71 -9.71 1.66
C TRP A 60 11.72 -11.14 1.12
N GLY A 61 11.77 -11.37 -0.20
CA GLY A 61 11.82 -12.70 -0.82
C GLY A 61 13.08 -13.51 -0.48
N ASN A 62 14.04 -12.92 0.24
CA ASN A 62 15.09 -13.66 0.92
C ASN A 62 14.51 -14.26 2.21
N GLU A 63 14.10 -15.53 2.14
CA GLU A 63 13.51 -16.31 3.22
C GLU A 63 14.38 -16.37 4.50
N HIS A 64 15.64 -15.94 4.41
CA HIS A 64 16.61 -15.93 5.50
C HIS A 64 16.72 -14.60 6.24
N LYS A 65 16.20 -13.48 5.71
CA LYS A 65 16.30 -12.19 6.38
C LYS A 65 15.25 -12.10 7.48
N LYS A 66 15.72 -12.16 8.73
CA LYS A 66 14.87 -12.02 9.93
C LYS A 66 14.97 -10.65 10.59
N ASN A 67 16.08 -9.94 10.42
CA ASN A 67 16.29 -8.62 11.01
C ASN A 67 15.98 -7.54 9.97
N PHE A 68 15.03 -6.66 10.28
CA PHE A 68 14.62 -5.53 9.46
C PHE A 68 14.89 -4.24 10.21
N ARG A 69 15.64 -3.33 9.60
CA ARG A 69 15.85 -1.99 10.15
C ARG A 69 14.71 -1.07 9.70
N TYR A 70 14.09 -0.31 10.59
CA TYR A 70 13.10 0.68 10.19
C TYR A 70 13.43 2.05 10.73
N ALA A 71 13.06 3.10 10.01
CA ALA A 71 13.26 4.48 10.41
C ALA A 71 11.96 5.28 10.28
N PHE A 72 11.73 6.20 11.22
CA PHE A 72 10.66 7.18 11.11
C PHE A 72 11.16 8.44 10.39
N GLY A 73 10.36 8.89 9.42
CA GLY A 73 10.46 10.20 8.79
C GLY A 73 10.35 11.34 9.80
N ASN A 74 10.59 12.56 9.32
CA ASN A 74 10.40 13.74 10.13
C ASN A 74 8.94 13.88 10.60
N ASN A 75 8.75 14.39 11.82
CA ASN A 75 7.45 14.76 12.39
C ASN A 75 6.45 13.60 12.60
N VAL A 76 6.90 12.35 12.69
CA VAL A 76 6.03 11.24 13.14
C VAL A 76 5.72 11.41 14.64
N PRO A 77 4.45 11.54 15.06
CA PRO A 77 4.09 11.70 16.47
C PRO A 77 4.45 10.48 17.31
N ASP A 78 4.84 10.67 18.57
CA ASP A 78 5.30 9.55 19.42
C ASP A 78 4.22 8.49 19.64
N TYR A 79 2.94 8.87 19.75
CA TYR A 79 1.85 7.91 19.87
C TYR A 79 1.72 7.00 18.63
N ILE A 80 2.07 7.51 17.44
CA ILE A 80 2.13 6.70 16.22
C ILE A 80 3.33 5.77 16.27
N LYS A 81 4.50 6.25 16.72
CA LYS A 81 5.67 5.39 16.90
C LYS A 81 5.35 4.22 17.84
N SER A 82 4.70 4.49 18.98
CA SER A 82 4.19 3.48 19.92
C SER A 82 3.34 2.40 19.22
N LEU A 83 2.39 2.80 18.38
CA LEU A 83 1.58 1.85 17.60
C LEU A 83 2.43 1.00 16.67
N PHE A 84 3.44 1.56 16.01
CA PHE A 84 4.34 0.78 15.15
C PHE A 84 5.17 -0.23 15.93
N TYR A 85 5.68 0.12 17.13
CA TYR A 85 6.35 -0.88 17.97
C TYR A 85 5.41 -2.03 18.35
N GLU A 86 4.16 -1.74 18.74
CA GLU A 86 3.17 -2.77 19.06
C GLU A 86 2.87 -3.67 17.87
N VAL A 87 2.67 -3.08 16.69
CA VAL A 87 2.43 -3.81 15.44
C VAL A 87 3.64 -4.69 15.10
N PHE A 88 4.85 -4.15 15.14
CA PHE A 88 6.07 -4.89 14.80
C PHE A 88 6.36 -6.03 15.79
N ASN A 89 6.08 -5.85 17.07
CA ASN A 89 6.19 -6.91 18.07
C ASN A 89 5.19 -8.06 17.84
N GLY A 90 4.08 -7.81 17.13
CA GLY A 90 3.10 -8.83 16.78
C GLY A 90 3.56 -9.84 15.73
N TRP A 91 4.64 -9.57 15.00
CA TRP A 91 5.14 -10.45 13.93
C TRP A 91 6.14 -11.48 14.49
N SER A 92 5.72 -12.73 14.58
CA SER A 92 6.48 -13.79 15.27
C SER A 92 7.79 -14.24 14.61
N ASN A 93 7.94 -14.05 13.29
CA ASN A 93 9.07 -14.57 12.51
C ASN A 93 10.06 -13.48 12.05
N MET A 94 9.83 -12.23 12.43
CA MET A 94 10.60 -11.08 12.01
C MET A 94 11.01 -10.26 13.24
N ASN A 95 12.20 -9.69 13.20
CA ASN A 95 12.76 -8.83 14.21
C ASN A 95 12.92 -7.43 13.62
N PHE A 96 12.27 -6.44 14.23
CA PHE A 96 12.28 -5.06 13.75
C PHE A 96 13.12 -4.20 14.67
N ILE A 97 14.12 -3.54 14.10
CA ILE A 97 15.09 -2.72 14.83
C ILE A 97 14.96 -1.29 14.33
N GLU A 98 14.60 -0.37 15.21
CA GLU A 98 14.57 1.04 14.84
C GLU A 98 16.00 1.56 14.59
N THR A 99 16.16 2.41 13.59
CA THR A 99 17.39 3.13 13.28
C THR A 99 17.07 4.60 13.00
N THR A 100 18.04 5.47 13.30
CA THR A 100 17.98 6.90 12.97
C THR A 100 18.46 7.19 11.54
N SER A 101 19.18 6.25 10.92
CA SER A 101 19.67 6.38 9.54
C SER A 101 18.63 5.90 8.54
N PHE A 102 18.17 6.80 7.66
CA PHE A 102 17.22 6.45 6.60
C PHE A 102 17.88 5.60 5.52
N GLN A 103 19.14 5.89 5.20
CA GLN A 103 19.92 5.20 4.18
C GLN A 103 20.17 3.73 4.53
N ASP A 104 20.27 3.43 5.83
CA ASP A 104 20.49 2.07 6.34
C ASP A 104 19.19 1.37 6.76
N SER A 105 18.04 1.97 6.49
CA SER A 105 16.74 1.41 6.83
C SER A 105 16.20 0.53 5.71
N ASP A 106 15.60 -0.58 6.10
CA ASP A 106 14.84 -1.48 5.23
C ASP A 106 13.42 -0.92 5.00
N ILE A 107 12.82 -0.36 6.05
CA ILE A 107 11.46 0.18 6.03
C ILE A 107 11.51 1.65 6.46
N LEU A 108 11.08 2.54 5.58
CA LEU A 108 10.92 3.96 5.89
C LEU A 108 9.43 4.26 6.13
N ILE A 109 9.13 4.86 7.29
CA ILE A 109 7.76 5.20 7.70
C ILE A 109 7.65 6.71 7.75
N ALA A 110 6.87 7.31 6.86
CA ALA A 110 6.65 8.75 6.83
C ALA A 110 5.19 9.09 6.59
N PHE A 111 4.79 10.28 7.04
CA PHE A 111 3.49 10.87 6.74
C PHE A 111 3.72 11.98 5.72
N VAL A 112 3.21 11.78 4.52
CA VAL A 112 3.38 12.70 3.40
C VAL A 112 2.02 13.18 2.91
N GLN A 113 1.96 14.43 2.45
CA GLN A 113 0.80 14.95 1.75
C GLN A 113 1.09 14.86 0.24
N ASN A 114 0.22 14.16 -0.49
CA ASN A 114 0.29 14.14 -1.94
C ASN A 114 -0.26 15.46 -2.50
N ASP A 115 0.40 16.05 -3.49
CA ASP A 115 -0.06 17.25 -4.18
C ASP A 115 -1.18 16.96 -5.21
N GLY A 116 -1.52 15.68 -5.39
CA GLY A 116 -2.60 15.22 -6.27
C GLY A 116 -2.22 15.12 -7.73
N LYS A 117 -0.94 15.31 -8.08
CA LYS A 117 -0.46 15.23 -9.48
C LYS A 117 -0.23 13.80 -9.98
N GLY A 118 -0.50 12.79 -9.16
CA GLY A 118 -0.43 11.39 -9.57
C GLY A 118 1.00 10.82 -9.63
N GLU A 119 1.94 11.41 -8.90
CA GLU A 119 3.28 10.85 -8.75
C GLU A 119 3.26 9.57 -7.88
N VAL A 120 4.29 8.73 -8.04
CA VAL A 120 4.44 7.51 -7.25
C VAL A 120 4.73 7.88 -5.80
N LEU A 121 3.80 7.57 -4.90
CA LEU A 121 4.04 7.69 -3.47
C LEU A 121 4.94 6.55 -2.99
N GLY A 122 5.98 6.90 -2.21
CA GLY A 122 6.89 5.93 -1.60
C GLY A 122 8.25 5.75 -2.28
N SER A 123 8.65 6.65 -3.20
CA SER A 123 10.08 6.79 -3.56
C SER A 123 10.83 7.45 -2.40
N TYR A 124 12.13 7.15 -2.27
CA TYR A 124 13.04 7.83 -1.34
C TYR A 124 12.98 9.36 -1.51
N ASP A 125 12.88 9.80 -2.76
CA ASP A 125 12.81 11.21 -3.16
C ASP A 125 11.60 11.95 -2.56
N CYS A 126 10.52 11.23 -2.21
CA CYS A 126 9.31 11.81 -1.66
C CYS A 126 9.42 12.14 -0.16
N ILE A 127 10.44 11.62 0.52
CA ILE A 127 10.54 11.65 1.99
C ILE A 127 11.72 12.50 2.46
N SER A 128 12.75 12.69 1.61
CA SER A 128 13.96 13.46 1.94
C SER A 128 13.99 14.86 1.33
N GLY A 129 12.85 15.55 1.23
CA GLY A 129 12.79 16.93 0.75
C GLY A 129 13.83 17.84 1.39
#